data_AF-A0ABD1UMZ5-F1
#
_entry.id   AF-A0ABD1UMZ5-F1
#
_cell.length_a   1.000
_cell.length_b   1.000
_cell.length_c   1.000
_cell.angle_alpha   90.00
_cell.angle_beta   90.00
_cell.angle_gamma   90.00
#
_symmetry.space_group_name_H-M   'P 1'
#
loop_
_entity.id
_entity.type
_entity.pdbx_description
1 polymer ?
#
loop_
_entity_poly.entity_id
_entity_poly.type
_entity_poly.pdbx_seq_one_letter_code
_entity_poly.pdbx_strand_id
1 'polypeptide(L)'
;MFGKFTEKIEQYMEQINQFMRKMEASIQNQGASIKNLETQIGQMEVAISSRALGTLPSNTEVNPKEYVKAITTKSGVQLPEIYVKRLVANKERISSTGQSGTDWA
;
A
#
# COMPACT_ATOMS: atom_id res chain seq x y z
N MET A 1 -53.96 14.26 39.64
CA MET A 1 -52.57 13.79 39.80
C MET A 1 -52.17 12.73 38.77
N PHE A 2 -53.03 11.76 38.45
CA PHE A 2 -52.73 10.70 37.47
C PHE A 2 -52.30 11.16 36.06
N GLY A 3 -52.95 12.17 35.46
CA GLY A 3 -52.57 12.63 34.10
C GLY A 3 -51.16 13.22 33.99
N LYS A 4 -50.67 13.89 35.05
CA LYS A 4 -49.29 14.40 35.09
C LYS A 4 -48.26 13.28 35.20
N PHE A 5 -48.65 12.15 35.78
CA PHE A 5 -47.80 10.98 35.90
C PHE A 5 -47.67 10.25 34.56
N THR A 6 -48.78 10.08 33.82
CA THR A 6 -48.76 9.45 32.49
C THR A 6 -47.96 10.27 31.48
N GLU A 7 -48.15 11.58 31.44
CA GLU A 7 -47.39 12.50 30.57
C GLU A 7 -45.88 12.41 30.84
N LYS A 8 -45.49 12.29 32.11
CA LYS A 8 -44.08 12.13 32.48
C LYS A 8 -43.49 10.81 32.00
N ILE A 9 -44.27 9.73 31.98
CA ILE A 9 -43.84 8.43 31.42
C ILE A 9 -43.64 8.54 29.91
N GLU A 10 -44.59 9.14 29.20
CA GLU A 10 -44.50 9.33 27.75
C GLU A 10 -43.28 10.18 27.37
N GLN A 11 -43.02 11.26 28.11
CA GLN A 11 -41.84 12.08 27.91
C GLN A 11 -40.54 11.28 28.09
N TYR A 12 -40.46 10.43 29.12
CA TYR A 12 -39.29 9.57 29.34
C TYR A 12 -39.11 8.56 28.21
N MET A 13 -40.19 7.93 27.74
CA MET A 13 -40.14 6.99 26.62
C MET A 13 -39.65 7.67 25.35
N GLU A 14 -40.12 8.89 25.06
CA GLU A 14 -39.68 9.66 23.90
C GLU A 14 -38.18 10.04 24.00
N GLN A 15 -37.72 10.45 25.17
CA GLN A 15 -36.28 10.72 25.39
C GLN A 15 -35.41 9.48 25.14
N ILE A 16 -35.84 8.31 25.62
CA ILE A 16 -35.14 7.04 25.40
C ILE A 16 -35.13 6.71 23.90
N ASN A 17 -36.26 6.83 23.21
CA ASN A 17 -36.36 6.58 21.77
C ASN A 17 -35.42 7.50 20.97
N GLN A 18 -35.36 8.79 21.31
CA GLN A 18 -34.45 9.73 20.66
C GLN A 18 -32.98 9.40 20.92
N PHE A 19 -32.64 9.01 22.15
CA PHE A 19 -31.30 8.56 22.49
C PHE A 19 -30.90 7.31 21.69
N MET A 20 -31.79 6.32 21.62
CA MET A 20 -31.57 5.08 20.86
C MET A 20 -31.34 5.36 19.37
N ARG A 21 -32.14 6.23 18.76
CA ARG A 21 -31.97 6.63 17.35
C ARG A 21 -30.62 7.31 17.10
N LYS A 22 -30.20 8.23 17.99
CA LYS A 22 -28.89 8.88 17.90
C LYS A 22 -27.75 7.88 18.05
N MET A 23 -27.88 6.93 18.98
CA MET A 23 -26.91 5.87 19.19
C MET A 23 -26.80 4.96 17.97
N GLU A 24 -27.92 4.53 17.38
CA GLU A 24 -27.95 3.73 16.17
C GLU A 24 -27.26 4.45 15.01
N ALA A 25 -27.58 5.72 14.76
CA ALA A 25 -26.91 6.51 13.74
C ALA A 25 -25.39 6.63 13.98
N SER A 26 -24.96 6.79 15.24
CA SER A 26 -23.54 6.83 15.59
C SER A 26 -22.85 5.49 15.29
N ILE A 27 -23.49 4.37 15.61
CA ILE A 27 -22.97 3.02 15.34
C ILE A 27 -22.85 2.80 13.83
N GLN A 28 -23.86 3.17 13.05
CA GLN A 28 -23.81 3.05 11.58
C GLN A 28 -22.68 3.89 10.98
N ASN A 29 -22.52 5.14 11.44
CA ASN A 29 -21.43 6.00 10.99
C ASN A 29 -20.05 5.41 11.34
N GLN A 30 -19.88 4.88 12.55
CA GLN A 30 -18.65 4.19 12.95
C GLN A 30 -18.38 2.96 12.09
N GLY A 31 -19.39 2.13 11.83
CA GLY A 31 -19.28 0.97 10.94
C GLY A 31 -18.83 1.37 9.52
N ALA A 32 -19.39 2.46 8.98
CA ALA A 32 -18.98 2.99 7.68
C ALA A 32 -17.52 3.49 7.69
N SER A 33 -17.11 4.22 8.73
CA SER A 33 -15.73 4.68 8.89
C SER A 33 -14.74 3.52 9.00
N ILE A 34 -15.06 2.48 9.78
CA ILE A 34 -14.23 1.28 9.93
C ILE A 34 -14.05 0.59 8.57
N LYS A 35 -15.15 0.34 7.85
CA LYS A 35 -15.09 -0.29 6.52
C LYS A 35 -14.24 0.51 5.52
N ASN A 36 -14.32 1.84 5.57
CA ASN A 36 -13.49 2.70 4.74
C ASN A 36 -12.01 2.57 5.09
N LEU A 37 -11.67 2.50 6.38
CA LEU A 37 -10.29 2.28 6.84
C LEU A 37 -9.77 0.89 6.43
N GLU A 38 -10.57 -0.17 6.61
CA GLU A 38 -10.22 -1.51 6.15
C GLU A 38 -9.89 -1.54 4.65
N THR A 39 -10.69 -0.84 3.84
CA THR A 39 -10.48 -0.73 2.39
C THR A 39 -9.17 -0.01 2.08
N GLN A 40 -8.89 1.12 2.75
CA GLN A 40 -7.64 1.87 2.56
C GLN A 40 -6.42 1.05 2.96
N ILE A 41 -6.50 0.32 4.08
CA ILE A 41 -5.42 -0.56 4.55
C ILE A 41 -5.17 -1.68 3.54
N GLY A 42 -6.22 -2.33 3.03
CA GLY A 42 -6.08 -3.36 2.00
C GLY A 42 -5.44 -2.82 0.71
N GLN A 43 -5.77 -1.59 0.31
CA GLN A 43 -5.11 -0.94 -0.82
C GLN A 43 -3.62 -0.63 -0.54
N MET A 44 -3.27 -0.22 0.68
CA MET A 44 -1.89 0.00 1.09
C MET A 44 -1.08 -1.30 1.07
N GLU A 45 -1.65 -2.42 1.52
CA GLU A 45 -1.01 -3.74 1.45
C GLU A 45 -0.67 -4.09 -0.01
N VAL A 46 -1.60 -3.90 -0.93
CA VAL A 46 -1.38 -4.12 -2.36
C VAL A 46 -0.29 -3.19 -2.90
N ALA A 47 -0.30 -1.91 -2.53
CA ALA A 47 0.71 -0.94 -2.96
C ALA A 47 2.12 -1.28 -2.43
N ILE A 48 2.23 -1.80 -1.22
CA ILE A 48 3.50 -2.19 -0.59
C ILE A 48 4.01 -3.50 -1.19
N SER A 49 3.14 -4.50 -1.39
CA SER A 49 3.49 -5.81 -1.93
C SER A 49 3.75 -5.80 -3.44
N SER A 50 3.07 -4.94 -4.19
CA SER A 50 3.35 -4.73 -5.63
C SER A 50 4.68 -3.99 -5.88
N ARG A 51 5.29 -3.43 -4.83
CA ARG A 51 6.63 -2.84 -4.94
C ARG A 51 7.65 -3.98 -5.04
N ALA A 52 8.42 -4.00 -6.13
CA ALA A 52 9.48 -4.98 -6.30
C ALA A 52 10.46 -4.92 -5.12
N LEU A 53 10.51 -6.01 -4.34
CA LEU A 53 11.51 -6.20 -3.28
C LEU A 53 12.90 -6.06 -3.90
N GLY A 54 13.60 -4.99 -3.55
CA GLY A 54 15.00 -4.78 -3.92
C GLY A 54 15.28 -3.73 -5.00
N THR A 55 14.29 -3.03 -5.55
CA THR A 55 14.57 -1.87 -6.42
C THR A 55 14.50 -0.57 -5.64
N LEU A 56 15.67 0.01 -5.37
CA LEU A 56 15.78 1.43 -5.04
C LEU A 56 15.12 2.25 -6.17
N PRO A 57 14.53 3.42 -5.90
CA PRO A 57 14.04 4.33 -6.93
C PRO A 57 15.21 4.99 -7.69
N SER A 58 16.31 4.27 -7.90
CA SER A 58 17.36 4.68 -8.80
C SER A 58 16.86 4.41 -10.21
N ASN A 59 16.11 5.37 -10.73
CA ASN A 59 15.96 5.56 -12.15
C ASN A 59 17.36 5.82 -12.71
N THR A 60 18.10 4.76 -13.02
CA THR A 60 19.31 4.88 -13.82
C THR A 60 18.87 4.97 -15.26
N GLU A 61 18.16 6.04 -15.61
CA GLU A 61 18.02 6.44 -16.99
C GLU A 61 19.43 6.65 -17.53
N VAL A 62 19.78 5.89 -18.56
CA VAL A 62 21.04 6.06 -19.27
C VAL A 62 21.09 7.51 -19.73
N ASN A 63 22.11 8.25 -19.29
CA ASN A 63 22.27 9.65 -19.63
C ASN A 63 22.28 9.77 -21.17
N PRO A 64 21.31 10.46 -21.80
CA PRO A 64 21.29 10.60 -23.25
C PRO A 64 22.55 11.27 -23.83
N LYS A 65 23.37 11.89 -22.97
CA LYS A 65 24.68 12.47 -23.30
C LYS A 65 25.84 11.47 -23.23
N GLU A 66 25.59 10.17 -23.21
CA GLU A 66 26.62 9.09 -23.18
C GLU A 66 27.49 9.02 -24.47
N TYR A 67 27.64 10.12 -25.21
CA TYR A 67 28.78 10.31 -26.08
C TYR A 67 29.99 10.60 -25.19
N VAL A 68 30.60 9.52 -24.69
CA VAL A 68 31.81 9.57 -23.87
C VAL A 68 32.93 10.14 -24.74
N LYS A 69 33.23 11.43 -24.61
CA LYS A 69 34.44 12.01 -25.18
C LYS A 69 35.65 11.32 -24.55
N ALA A 70 36.66 10.98 -25.37
CA ALA A 70 37.86 10.27 -24.94
C ALA A 70 38.40 10.78 -23.60
N ILE A 71 38.32 9.94 -22.56
CA ILE A 71 38.80 10.27 -21.22
C ILE A 71 40.32 10.17 -21.24
N THR A 72 40.99 11.33 -21.25
CA THR A 72 42.46 11.39 -21.11
C THR A 72 42.78 11.43 -19.62
N THR A 73 43.57 10.47 -19.15
CA THR A 73 44.05 10.44 -17.76
C THR A 73 44.99 11.61 -17.50
N LYS A 74 45.20 11.99 -16.22
CA LYS A 74 46.15 13.05 -15.84
C LYS A 74 47.60 12.81 -16.32
N SER A 75 47.94 11.57 -16.68
CA SER A 75 49.22 11.16 -17.26
C SER A 75 49.25 11.21 -18.79
N GLY A 76 48.20 11.73 -19.45
CA GLY A 76 48.13 11.87 -20.91
C GLY A 76 47.77 10.58 -21.65
N VAL A 77 47.50 9.48 -20.94
CA VAL A 77 47.13 8.20 -21.56
C VAL A 77 45.62 8.20 -21.84
N GLN A 78 45.26 7.97 -23.10
CA GLN A 78 43.88 7.73 -23.52
C GLN A 78 43.49 6.29 -23.16
N LEU A 79 42.40 6.13 -22.42
CA LEU A 79 41.83 4.82 -22.14
C LEU A 79 41.09 4.31 -23.38
N PRO A 80 41.20 3.00 -23.71
CA PRO A 80 40.46 2.41 -24.82
C PRO A 80 38.95 2.53 -24.60
N GLU A 81 38.20 2.73 -25.68
CA GLU A 81 36.74 2.79 -25.64
C GLU A 81 36.18 1.47 -25.09
N ILE A 82 35.51 1.56 -23.92
CA ILE A 82 34.95 0.39 -23.26
C ILE A 82 33.65 0.03 -23.98
N TYR A 83 33.68 -1.02 -24.80
CA TYR A 83 32.46 -1.64 -25.33
C TYR A 83 31.81 -2.49 -24.24
N VAL A 84 30.83 -1.92 -23.55
CA VAL A 84 30.01 -2.65 -22.57
C VAL A 84 29.15 -3.67 -23.32
N LYS A 85 29.61 -4.92 -23.41
CA LYS A 85 28.75 -6.03 -23.85
C LYS A 85 27.68 -6.24 -22.78
N ARG A 86 26.43 -5.89 -23.09
CA ARG A 86 25.25 -6.30 -22.35
C ARG A 86 25.26 -7.82 -22.25
N LEU A 87 25.59 -8.36 -21.07
CA LEU A 87 25.29 -9.75 -20.75
C LEU A 87 23.77 -9.84 -20.65
N VAL A 88 23.12 -10.25 -21.75
CA VAL A 88 21.75 -10.72 -21.69
C VAL A 88 21.81 -12.00 -20.85
N ALA A 89 21.42 -11.90 -19.58
CA ALA A 89 21.34 -13.06 -18.69
C ALA A 89 20.33 -14.04 -19.29
N ASN A 90 20.84 -15.14 -19.83
CA ASN A 90 20.03 -16.25 -20.29
C ASN A 90 19.24 -16.80 -19.11
N LYS A 91 17.91 -16.77 -19.22
CA LYS A 91 16.98 -17.41 -18.32
C LYS A 91 17.00 -18.92 -18.59
N GLU A 92 17.98 -19.61 -18.03
CA GLU A 92 17.90 -21.07 -17.93
C GLU A 92 16.78 -21.41 -16.93
N ARG A 93 15.74 -22.08 -17.45
CA ARG A 93 14.72 -22.75 -16.66
C ARG A 93 15.42 -23.82 -15.82
N ILE A 94 15.49 -23.62 -14.52
CA ILE A 94 15.63 -24.74 -13.58
C ILE A 94 14.24 -25.01 -13.03
N SER A 95 13.60 -26.03 -13.62
CA SER A 95 12.49 -26.73 -13.01
C SER A 95 13.03 -27.52 -11.81
N SER A 96 12.65 -27.14 -10.60
CA SER A 96 12.68 -28.05 -9.46
C SER A 96 11.43 -27.84 -8.61
N THR A 97 10.50 -28.75 -8.81
CA THR A 97 9.37 -29.09 -7.96
C THR A 97 9.79 -29.09 -6.49
N GLY A 98 9.04 -28.39 -5.65
CA GLY A 98 9.21 -28.37 -4.21
C GLY A 98 7.98 -27.77 -3.57
N GLN A 99 6.92 -28.56 -3.45
CA GLN A 99 5.84 -28.28 -2.50
C GLN A 99 6.45 -28.21 -1.11
N SER A 100 6.22 -27.10 -0.41
CA SER A 100 6.22 -27.08 1.05
C SER A 100 5.16 -26.06 1.45
N GLY A 101 4.01 -26.58 1.88
CA GLY A 101 3.02 -25.80 2.59
C GLY A 101 3.61 -25.28 3.90
N THR A 102 3.17 -24.10 4.28
CA THR A 102 3.12 -23.67 5.67
C THR A 102 1.76 -23.03 5.86
N ASP A 103 0.87 -23.81 6.48
CA ASP A 103 -0.30 -23.34 7.19
C ASP A 103 0.12 -22.27 8.21
N TRP A 104 -0.64 -21.18 8.25
CA TRP A 104 -0.70 -20.31 9.43
C TRP A 104 -2.13 -20.41 9.95
N ALA A 105 -2.27 -21.07 11.10
CA ALA A 105 -3.46 -21.00 11.93
C ALA A 105 -3.59 -19.61 12.58
#